data_AF-H0TTX9-F1
#
_entry.id   AF-H0TTX9-F1
#
_cell.length_a   1.000
_cell.length_b   1.000
_cell.length_c   1.000
_cell.angle_alpha   90.00
_cell.angle_beta   90.00
_cell.angle_gamma   90.00
#
_symmetry.space_group_name_H-M   'P 1'
#
loop_
_entity.id
_entity.type
_entity.pdbx_description
1 polymer ?
#
loop_
_entity_poly.entity_id
_entity_poly.type
_entity_poly.pdbx_seq_one_letter_code
_entity_poly.pdbx_strand_id
1 'polypeptide(L)'
;MKMLAASALALGLGLFGLTGAQAAPLAPIVPAIDQAASSGEIILVAQGCGPGWHRGPYGACRPLYNCPPGWHSGPFGKRCFRNW
;
A
#
# COMPACT_ATOMS: atom_id res chain seq x y z
N MET A 1 31.11 -43.18 -6.55
CA MET A 1 31.26 -41.95 -5.73
C MET A 1 31.27 -40.67 -6.57
N LYS A 2 32.08 -40.55 -7.65
CA LYS A 2 32.15 -39.33 -8.50
C LYS A 2 30.82 -38.95 -9.18
N MET A 3 30.03 -39.93 -9.62
CA MET A 3 28.75 -39.69 -10.31
C MET A 3 27.62 -39.18 -9.39
N LEU A 4 27.71 -39.42 -8.08
CA LEU A 4 26.72 -38.95 -7.09
C LEU A 4 26.91 -37.46 -6.77
N ALA A 5 28.16 -36.98 -6.76
CA ALA A 5 28.46 -35.57 -6.54
C ALA A 5 27.98 -34.68 -7.72
N ALA A 6 28.11 -35.17 -8.95
CA ALA A 6 27.68 -34.44 -10.15
C ALA A 6 26.15 -34.27 -10.22
N SER A 7 25.41 -35.29 -9.77
CA SER A 7 23.94 -35.27 -9.75
C SER A 7 23.40 -34.35 -8.65
N ALA A 8 24.04 -34.30 -7.48
CA ALA A 8 23.67 -33.38 -6.41
C ALA A 8 23.89 -31.90 -6.81
N LEU A 9 24.96 -31.60 -7.53
CA LEU A 9 25.23 -30.24 -8.02
C LEU A 9 24.23 -29.79 -9.09
N ALA A 10 23.87 -30.69 -10.02
CA ALA A 10 22.90 -30.40 -11.07
C ALA A 10 21.48 -30.15 -10.50
N LEU A 11 21.08 -30.93 -9.48
CA LEU A 11 19.81 -30.70 -8.77
C LEU A 11 19.84 -29.40 -7.95
N GLY A 12 20.97 -29.09 -7.32
CA GLY A 12 21.16 -27.84 -6.59
C GLY A 12 20.99 -26.61 -7.48
N LEU A 13 21.71 -26.54 -8.61
CA LEU A 13 21.60 -25.41 -9.54
C LEU A 13 20.22 -25.30 -10.21
N GLY A 14 19.53 -26.43 -10.46
CA GLY A 14 18.18 -26.43 -11.01
C GLY A 14 17.14 -25.80 -10.06
N LEU A 15 17.31 -25.96 -8.74
CA LEU A 15 16.42 -25.33 -7.75
C LEU A 15 16.70 -23.84 -7.56
N PHE A 16 17.95 -23.37 -7.70
CA PHE A 16 18.28 -21.94 -7.60
C PHE A 16 17.86 -21.13 -8.83
N GLY A 17 17.69 -21.75 -10.01
CA GLY A 17 17.24 -21.07 -11.23
C GLY A 17 15.76 -20.68 -11.26
N LEU A 18 14.96 -21.11 -10.27
CA LEU A 18 13.53 -20.81 -10.15
C LEU A 18 13.23 -19.53 -9.36
N THR A 19 14.25 -18.84 -8.84
CA THR A 19 14.02 -17.62 -8.06
C THR A 19 13.77 -16.42 -8.97
N GLY A 20 12.48 -16.14 -9.21
CA GLY A 20 11.98 -14.77 -9.16
C GLY A 20 11.91 -13.99 -10.48
N ALA A 21 11.31 -14.56 -11.51
CA ALA A 21 10.61 -13.72 -12.48
C ALA A 21 9.36 -13.16 -11.78
N GLN A 22 9.52 -12.03 -11.09
CA GLN A 22 8.40 -11.29 -10.52
C GLN A 22 7.65 -10.69 -11.71
N ALA A 23 6.69 -11.43 -12.26
CA ALA A 23 5.68 -10.82 -13.12
C ALA A 23 4.98 -9.79 -12.25
N ALA A 24 5.33 -8.50 -12.39
CA ALA A 24 4.63 -7.43 -11.71
C ALA A 24 3.16 -7.60 -12.07
N PRO A 25 2.29 -8.00 -11.12
CA PRO A 25 0.88 -8.04 -11.43
C PRO A 25 0.51 -6.62 -11.86
N LEU A 26 -0.34 -6.50 -12.88
CA LEU A 26 -1.12 -5.29 -13.09
C LEU A 26 -2.07 -5.18 -11.89
N ALA A 27 -1.51 -4.87 -10.73
CA ALA A 27 -2.25 -4.66 -9.52
C ALA A 27 -3.11 -3.41 -9.74
N PRO A 28 -4.31 -3.35 -9.14
CA PRO A 28 -5.03 -2.11 -9.07
C PRO A 28 -4.07 -1.03 -8.56
N ILE A 29 -4.07 0.14 -9.18
CA ILE A 29 -3.11 1.21 -8.88
C ILE A 29 -3.09 1.52 -7.37
N VAL A 30 -4.25 1.42 -6.70
CA VAL A 30 -4.41 1.70 -5.26
C VAL A 30 -3.49 0.85 -4.35
N PRO A 31 -3.51 -0.50 -4.37
CA PRO A 31 -2.59 -1.29 -3.57
C PRO A 31 -1.12 -1.10 -3.95
N ALA A 32 -0.78 -0.81 -5.20
CA ALA A 32 0.61 -0.55 -5.56
C ALA A 32 1.15 0.74 -4.92
N ILE A 33 0.34 1.81 -4.89
CA ILE A 33 0.72 3.07 -4.24
C ILE A 33 0.73 2.93 -2.72
N ASP A 34 -0.23 2.19 -2.14
CA ASP A 34 -0.27 1.97 -0.68
C ASP A 34 0.98 1.17 -0.22
N GLN A 35 1.46 0.23 -1.03
CA GLN A 35 2.71 -0.51 -0.78
C GLN A 35 3.95 0.39 -0.91
N ALA A 36 4.02 1.22 -1.96
CA ALA A 36 5.13 2.18 -2.14
C ALA A 36 5.14 3.28 -1.05
N ALA A 37 3.97 3.61 -0.49
CA ALA A 37 3.85 4.48 0.67
C ALA A 37 4.32 3.80 1.95
N SER A 38 4.06 2.50 2.09
CA SER A 38 4.47 1.69 3.24
C SER A 38 5.98 1.43 3.25
N SER A 39 6.63 1.36 2.09
CA SER A 39 8.09 1.25 1.97
C SER A 39 8.83 2.58 2.22
N GLY A 40 8.10 3.70 2.33
CA GLY A 40 8.69 5.04 2.54
C GLY A 40 9.37 5.63 1.30
N GLU A 41 9.26 4.98 0.14
CA GLU A 41 9.84 5.44 -1.13
C GLU A 41 9.03 6.62 -1.71
N ILE A 42 7.72 6.66 -1.44
CA ILE A 42 6.81 7.69 -1.90
C ILE A 42 5.95 8.18 -0.73
N ILE A 43 5.81 9.49 -0.57
CA ILE A 43 4.92 10.07 0.43
C ILE A 43 3.57 10.40 -0.22
N LEU A 44 2.49 9.88 0.36
CA LEU A 44 1.13 10.18 -0.08
C LEU A 44 0.72 11.60 0.35
N VAL A 45 0.65 12.53 -0.60
CA VAL A 45 0.02 13.84 -0.36
C VAL A 45 -1.44 13.60 0.04
N ALA A 46 -1.80 14.06 1.24
CA ALA A 46 -3.15 13.88 1.78
C ALA A 46 -3.65 12.41 1.77
N GLN A 47 -2.76 11.46 2.10
CA GLN A 47 -3.08 10.03 2.12
C GLN A 47 -3.58 9.50 0.75
N GLY A 48 -3.20 10.17 -0.34
CA GLY A 48 -3.56 9.83 -1.72
C GLY A 48 -4.83 10.51 -2.22
N CYS A 49 -5.48 11.35 -1.41
CA CYS A 49 -6.69 12.08 -1.79
C CYS A 49 -6.43 13.47 -2.41
N GLY A 50 -5.19 13.96 -2.33
CA GLY A 50 -4.80 15.26 -2.88
C GLY A 50 -5.11 16.47 -1.98
N PRO A 51 -4.62 17.68 -2.35
CA PRO A 51 -4.71 18.87 -1.51
C PRO A 51 -6.15 19.24 -1.11
N GLY A 52 -6.38 19.52 0.18
CA GLY A 52 -7.70 19.87 0.72
C GLY A 52 -8.60 18.68 1.07
N TRP A 53 -8.11 17.45 0.84
CA TRP A 53 -8.81 16.22 1.16
C TRP A 53 -8.01 15.37 2.15
N HIS A 54 -8.65 14.36 2.73
CA HIS A 54 -8.00 13.33 3.54
C HIS A 54 -8.71 11.99 3.34
N ARG A 55 -8.02 10.89 3.66
CA ARG A 55 -8.61 9.55 3.57
C ARG A 55 -9.42 9.28 4.84
N GLY A 56 -10.68 8.91 4.67
CA GLY A 56 -11.57 8.48 5.75
C GLY A 56 -11.54 6.96 5.97
N PRO A 57 -12.32 6.47 6.94
CA PRO A 57 -12.60 5.06 7.10
C PRO A 57 -13.07 4.43 5.78
N TYR A 58 -12.57 3.23 5.50
CA TYR A 58 -12.80 2.47 4.26
C TYR A 58 -12.18 3.07 2.99
N GLY A 59 -11.26 4.03 3.11
CA GLY A 59 -10.52 4.56 1.96
C GLY A 59 -11.22 5.67 1.18
N ALA A 60 -12.40 6.13 1.60
CA ALA A 60 -13.11 7.22 0.94
C ALA A 60 -12.42 8.58 1.17
N CYS A 61 -12.18 9.34 0.10
CA CYS A 61 -11.63 10.70 0.18
C CYS A 61 -12.69 11.71 0.63
N ARG A 62 -12.31 12.61 1.56
CA ARG A 62 -13.23 13.62 2.14
C ARG A 62 -12.57 14.98 2.37
N PRO A 63 -13.32 16.09 2.37
CA PRO A 63 -12.76 17.42 2.57
C PRO A 63 -12.19 17.60 3.98
N LEU A 64 -11.06 18.28 4.10
CA LEU A 64 -10.38 18.55 5.37
C LEU A 64 -11.14 19.55 6.26
N TYR A 65 -11.81 20.53 5.63
CA TYR A 65 -12.52 21.62 6.30
C TYR A 65 -14.01 21.58 5.99
N ASN A 66 -14.70 20.53 6.41
CA ASN A 66 -16.14 20.40 6.19
C ASN A 66 -17.00 20.89 7.37
N CYS A 67 -16.39 21.29 8.49
CA CYS A 67 -17.09 21.68 9.71
C CYS A 67 -16.71 23.10 10.15
N PRO A 68 -17.64 23.84 10.79
CA PRO A 68 -17.35 25.15 11.37
C PRO A 68 -16.31 25.07 12.50
N PRO A 69 -15.66 26.21 12.86
CA PRO A 69 -14.81 26.29 14.04
C PRO A 69 -15.53 25.78 15.31
N GLY A 70 -14.84 24.99 16.13
CA GLY A 70 -15.41 24.37 17.34
C GLY A 70 -16.15 23.04 17.10
N TRP A 71 -16.08 22.49 15.89
CA TRP A 71 -16.62 21.19 15.53
C TRP A 71 -15.53 20.31 14.88
N HIS A 72 -15.68 18.99 15.00
CA HIS A 72 -14.86 18.01 14.29
C HIS A 72 -15.73 17.13 13.39
N SER A 73 -15.14 16.69 12.28
CA SER A 73 -15.78 15.75 11.36
C SER A 73 -15.89 14.38 12.02
N GLY A 74 -17.07 13.76 12.00
CA GLY A 74 -17.22 12.40 12.49
C GLY A 74 -16.51 11.36 11.62
N PRO A 75 -16.54 10.08 12.03
CA PRO A 75 -15.87 8.99 11.31
C PRO A 75 -16.27 8.90 9.84
N PHE A 76 -17.50 9.29 9.49
CA PHE A 76 -18.02 9.25 8.12
C PHE A 76 -17.97 10.59 7.37
N GLY A 77 -17.48 11.67 7.99
CA GLY A 77 -17.37 13.00 7.38
C GLY A 77 -18.71 13.61 6.92
N LYS A 78 -19.83 13.00 7.33
CA LYS A 78 -21.20 13.36 6.95
C LYS A 78 -21.90 14.24 7.99
N ARG A 79 -21.37 14.24 9.21
CA ARG A 79 -21.90 14.96 10.36
C ARG A 79 -20.73 15.60 11.11
N CYS A 80 -20.98 16.79 11.61
CA CYS A 80 -20.08 17.50 12.51
C CYS A 80 -20.49 17.20 13.95
N PHE A 81 -19.49 17.04 14.82
CA PHE A 81 -19.65 16.82 16.24
C PHE A 81 -19.00 17.97 16.99
N ARG A 82 -19.63 18.46 18.06
CA ARG A 82 -19.13 19.62 18.79
C ARG A 82 -17.88 19.23 19.60
N ASN A 83 -16.89 20.09 19.60
CA ASN A 83 -15.73 19.96 20.48
C ASN A 83 -16.18 20.47 21.86
N TRP A 84 -16.73 19.57 22.67
CA TRP A 84 -16.90 19.73 24.11
C TRP A 84 -15.57 19.61 24.85
#